data_AF-X0LNT0-F1
#
_entry.id   AF-X0LNT0-F1
#
_cell.length_a   1.000
_cell.length_b   1.000
_cell.length_c   1.000
_cell.angle_alpha   90.00
_cell.angle_beta   90.00
_cell.angle_gamma   90.00
#
_symmetry.space_group_name_H-M   'P 1'
#
loop_
_entity.id
_entity.type
_entity.pdbx_description
1 polymer ?
#
loop_
_entity_poly.entity_id
_entity_poly.type
_entity_poly.pdbx_seq_one_letter_code
_entity_poly.pdbx_strand_id
1 'polypeptide(L)'
;MKFTDKTPNVTKWTLNPNPTRVRDNQRRHRARAKARTESLEAQLNATQQELRTAQARIHELESLLTADRPVFISGQAELPVGLGASNGGCDEPTCYRHSLTTIDQRSRQQGLDKNTVAPFFEIPPAGALASNMFSTVQHYDKDDRLPPVAAGESTTLCRVAYEIISQHNTTGVESSEIEQCLRPGFRRATRRGEGCRVETTILYALIDRINPV
;
A
#
# COMPACT_ATOMS: atom_id res chain seq x y z
N MET A 1 37.63 26.25 -36.90
CA MET A 1 37.09 25.12 -37.70
C MET A 1 35.68 24.81 -37.21
N LYS A 2 34.79 24.46 -38.13
CA LYS A 2 33.33 24.65 -38.08
C LYS A 2 32.63 23.72 -37.08
N PHE A 3 31.80 24.29 -36.20
CA PHE A 3 30.77 23.57 -35.44
C PHE A 3 29.62 23.27 -36.39
N THR A 4 29.40 22.00 -36.75
CA THR A 4 28.23 21.61 -37.53
C THR A 4 27.09 21.27 -36.58
N ASP A 5 26.19 22.22 -36.38
CA ASP A 5 24.90 21.97 -35.75
C ASP A 5 24.09 21.05 -36.67
N LYS A 6 23.93 19.78 -36.26
CA LYS A 6 22.96 18.87 -36.89
C LYS A 6 21.59 19.20 -36.30
N THR A 7 20.84 20.06 -36.98
CA THR A 7 19.42 20.25 -36.66
C THR A 7 18.68 18.93 -36.88
N PRO A 8 17.86 18.48 -35.90
CA PRO A 8 17.08 17.26 -36.07
C PRO A 8 16.07 17.49 -37.21
N ASN A 9 16.07 16.57 -38.17
CA ASN A 9 15.18 16.56 -39.32
C ASN A 9 13.73 16.41 -38.83
N VAL A 10 13.07 17.54 -38.61
CA VAL A 10 11.64 17.62 -38.35
C VAL A 10 10.93 17.23 -39.64
N THR A 11 10.31 16.05 -39.64
CA THR A 11 9.67 15.45 -40.82
C THR A 11 8.63 16.40 -41.40
N LYS A 12 8.52 16.53 -42.72
CA LYS A 12 7.59 17.47 -43.43
C LYS A 12 6.14 17.51 -42.91
N TRP A 13 5.69 16.44 -42.26
CA TRP A 13 4.34 16.28 -41.71
C TRP A 13 4.02 17.15 -40.50
N THR A 14 5.03 17.64 -39.77
CA THR A 14 4.87 18.59 -38.65
C THR A 14 4.87 20.04 -39.12
N LEU A 15 5.40 20.35 -40.31
CA LEU A 15 5.53 21.72 -40.82
C LEU A 15 4.25 22.22 -41.52
N ASN A 16 3.36 21.32 -41.97
CA ASN A 16 2.05 21.69 -42.50
C ASN A 16 1.04 20.54 -42.36
N PRO A 17 0.35 20.40 -41.21
CA PRO A 17 -0.61 19.34 -41.00
C PRO A 17 -1.90 19.59 -41.80
N ASN A 18 -2.35 18.58 -42.56
CA ASN A 18 -3.62 18.65 -43.28
C ASN A 18 -4.79 18.96 -42.30
N PRO A 19 -5.53 20.08 -42.49
CA PRO A 19 -6.54 20.55 -41.53
C PRO A 19 -7.75 19.61 -41.39
N THR A 20 -8.05 18.80 -42.40
CA THR A 20 -9.09 17.76 -42.33
C THR A 20 -8.64 16.62 -41.42
N ARG A 21 -7.40 16.16 -41.57
CA ARG A 21 -6.82 15.10 -40.73
C ARG A 21 -6.75 15.50 -39.25
N VAL A 22 -6.42 16.76 -38.97
CA VAL A 22 -6.41 17.30 -37.60
C VAL A 22 -7.81 17.28 -37.00
N ARG A 23 -8.83 17.76 -37.73
CA ARG A 23 -10.23 17.73 -37.28
C ARG A 23 -10.73 16.31 -37.00
N ASP A 24 -10.40 15.35 -37.87
CA ASP A 24 -10.78 13.95 -37.69
C ASP A 24 -10.09 13.30 -36.50
N ASN A 25 -8.82 13.60 -36.27
CA ASN A 25 -8.13 13.14 -35.07
C ASN A 25 -8.76 13.76 -33.82
N GLN A 26 -9.06 15.06 -33.84
CA GLN A 26 -9.72 15.73 -32.73
C GLN A 26 -11.10 15.15 -32.45
N ARG A 27 -11.89 14.81 -33.49
CA ARG A 27 -13.18 14.13 -33.35
C ARG A 27 -13.02 12.76 -32.68
N ARG A 28 -12.07 11.95 -33.13
CA ARG A 28 -11.78 10.63 -32.54
C ARG A 28 -11.28 10.74 -31.10
N HIS A 29 -10.44 11.72 -30.79
CA HIS A 29 -9.97 11.98 -29.43
C HIS A 29 -11.15 12.34 -28.51
N ARG A 30 -12.01 13.27 -28.93
CA ARG A 30 -13.23 13.62 -28.18
C ARG A 30 -14.15 12.42 -27.98
N ALA A 31 -14.34 11.59 -29.01
CA ALA A 31 -15.15 10.38 -28.90
C ALA A 31 -14.57 9.39 -27.87
N ARG A 32 -13.25 9.15 -27.88
CA ARG A 32 -12.57 8.30 -26.89
C ARG A 32 -12.67 8.87 -25.48
N ALA A 33 -12.48 10.19 -25.32
CA ALA A 33 -12.60 10.85 -24.04
C ALA A 33 -14.02 10.70 -23.48
N LYS A 34 -15.04 10.93 -24.31
CA LYS A 34 -16.46 10.75 -23.93
C LYS A 34 -16.75 9.31 -23.52
N ALA A 35 -16.35 8.32 -24.33
CA ALA A 35 -16.55 6.91 -24.02
C ALA A 35 -15.87 6.49 -22.70
N ARG A 36 -14.67 7.03 -22.42
CA ARG A 36 -13.98 6.79 -21.15
C ARG A 36 -14.74 7.40 -19.97
N THR A 37 -15.23 8.63 -20.10
CA THR A 37 -16.05 9.28 -19.07
C THR A 37 -17.30 8.46 -18.78
N GLU A 38 -18.05 8.07 -19.81
CA GLU A 38 -19.26 7.23 -19.68
C GLU A 38 -18.94 5.89 -19.00
N SER A 39 -17.83 5.25 -19.37
CA SER A 39 -17.40 3.99 -18.74
C SER A 39 -17.06 4.18 -17.25
N LEU A 40 -16.37 5.26 -16.90
CA LEU A 40 -16.02 5.55 -15.51
C LEU A 40 -17.26 5.90 -14.68
N GLU A 41 -18.19 6.70 -15.22
CA GLU A 41 -19.46 7.00 -14.57
C GLU A 41 -20.28 5.74 -14.33
N ALA A 42 -20.33 4.81 -15.29
CA ALA A 42 -20.99 3.52 -15.12
C ALA A 42 -20.35 2.67 -14.01
N GLN A 43 -19.01 2.60 -13.97
CA GLN A 43 -18.28 1.88 -12.91
C GLN A 43 -18.52 2.50 -11.52
N LEU A 44 -18.51 3.83 -11.43
CA LEU A 44 -18.81 4.54 -10.19
C LEU A 44 -20.24 4.24 -9.71
N ASN A 45 -21.22 4.27 -10.60
CA ASN A 45 -22.60 3.96 -10.24
C ASN A 45 -22.76 2.50 -9.81
N ALA A 46 -22.12 1.55 -10.49
CA ALA A 46 -22.15 0.14 -10.12
C ALA A 46 -21.55 -0.11 -8.73
N THR A 47 -20.35 0.41 -8.48
CA THR A 47 -19.66 0.27 -7.19
C THR A 47 -20.41 0.96 -6.04
N GLN A 48 -20.98 2.14 -6.28
CA GLN A 48 -21.84 2.81 -5.30
C GLN A 48 -23.09 1.99 -4.98
N GLN A 49 -23.70 1.34 -5.98
CA GLN A 49 -24.86 0.49 -5.76
C GLN A 49 -24.51 -0.77 -4.96
N GLU A 50 -23.41 -1.43 -5.30
CA GLU A 50 -22.89 -2.58 -4.53
C GLU A 50 -22.63 -2.21 -3.06
N LEU A 51 -22.02 -1.04 -2.82
CA LEU A 51 -21.76 -0.54 -1.48
C LEU A 51 -23.05 -0.29 -0.70
N ARG A 52 -24.07 0.33 -1.32
CA ARG A 52 -25.39 0.50 -0.68
C ARG A 52 -26.03 -0.83 -0.32
N THR A 53 -25.97 -1.80 -1.22
CA THR A 53 -26.52 -3.15 -0.96
C THR A 53 -25.78 -3.83 0.18
N ALA A 54 -24.45 -3.74 0.22
CA ALA A 54 -23.65 -4.30 1.30
C ALA A 54 -23.96 -3.65 2.65
N GLN A 55 -24.04 -2.32 2.69
CA GLN A 55 -24.42 -1.57 3.90
C GLN A 55 -25.83 -1.93 4.39
N ALA A 56 -26.80 -2.07 3.47
CA ALA A 56 -28.15 -2.50 3.83
C ALA A 56 -28.18 -3.89 4.46
N ARG A 57 -27.39 -4.85 3.91
CA ARG A 57 -27.27 -6.20 4.46
C ARG A 57 -26.59 -6.20 5.84
N ILE A 58 -25.58 -5.37 6.03
CA ILE A 58 -24.94 -5.22 7.35
C ILE A 58 -25.97 -4.73 8.37
N HIS A 59 -26.70 -3.67 8.04
CA HIS A 59 -27.72 -3.11 8.92
C HIS A 59 -28.83 -4.12 9.24
N GLU A 60 -29.29 -4.88 8.26
CA GLU A 60 -30.24 -5.98 8.46
C GLU A 60 -29.70 -7.01 9.46
N LEU A 61 -28.49 -7.50 9.25
CA LEU A 61 -27.85 -8.47 10.15
C LEU A 61 -27.64 -7.90 11.56
N GLU A 62 -27.21 -6.64 11.68
CA GLU A 62 -27.05 -5.95 12.96
C GLU A 62 -28.39 -5.82 13.70
N SER A 63 -29.49 -5.54 13.00
CA SER A 63 -30.83 -5.48 13.60
C SER A 63 -31.27 -6.82 14.18
N LEU A 64 -30.99 -7.93 13.46
CA LEU A 64 -31.28 -9.28 13.94
C LEU A 64 -30.45 -9.64 15.16
N LEU A 65 -29.15 -9.34 15.13
CA LEU A 65 -28.26 -9.55 16.28
C LEU A 65 -28.65 -8.69 17.49
N THR A 66 -29.16 -7.47 17.26
CA THR A 66 -29.63 -6.60 18.34
C THR A 66 -30.95 -7.09 18.93
N ALA A 67 -31.85 -7.64 18.11
CA ALA A 67 -33.10 -8.25 18.57
C ALA A 67 -32.87 -9.51 19.41
N ASP A 68 -31.89 -10.34 19.04
CA ASP A 68 -31.51 -11.55 19.77
C ASP A 68 -30.51 -11.29 20.91
N ARG A 69 -30.03 -10.05 21.07
CA ARG A 69 -29.20 -9.68 22.22
C ARG A 69 -30.10 -9.67 23.46
N PRO A 70 -29.92 -10.60 24.43
CA PRO A 70 -30.61 -10.46 25.68
C PRO A 70 -30.22 -9.11 26.28
N VAL A 71 -31.22 -8.28 26.59
CA VAL A 71 -31.05 -7.14 27.48
C VAL A 71 -30.54 -7.72 28.79
N PHE A 72 -29.22 -7.68 28.99
CA PHE A 72 -28.66 -7.84 30.32
C PHE A 72 -29.12 -6.61 31.08
N ILE A 73 -30.30 -6.72 31.71
CA ILE A 73 -30.78 -5.78 32.70
C ILE A 73 -29.77 -5.87 33.85
N SER A 74 -28.72 -5.05 33.79
CA SER A 74 -28.02 -4.69 35.01
C SER A 74 -28.95 -3.69 35.71
N GLY A 75 -29.81 -4.24 36.56
CA GLY A 75 -30.62 -3.44 37.46
C GLY A 75 -29.68 -2.70 38.41
N GLN A 76 -29.47 -1.42 38.15
CA GLN A 76 -29.25 -0.45 39.22
C GLN A 76 -30.13 0.76 38.94
N ALA A 77 -31.12 0.91 39.82
CA ALA A 77 -31.99 2.06 39.90
C ALA A 77 -31.20 3.31 40.35
N GLU A 78 -31.38 4.41 39.62
CA GLU A 78 -31.45 5.83 40.06
C GLU A 78 -32.03 5.94 41.51
N LEU A 79 -31.57 6.71 42.53
CA LEU A 79 -31.01 8.08 42.73
C LEU A 79 -30.67 8.26 44.25
N PRO A 80 -30.26 9.42 44.85
CA PRO A 80 -29.57 10.64 44.38
C PRO A 80 -28.37 11.12 45.29
N VAL A 81 -27.55 12.02 44.73
CA VAL A 81 -26.80 13.16 45.34
C VAL A 81 -25.96 12.97 46.62
N GLY A 82 -24.66 13.27 46.51
CA GLY A 82 -23.79 13.59 47.65
C GLY A 82 -22.34 13.87 47.24
N LEU A 83 -22.03 15.13 46.96
CA LEU A 83 -20.66 15.62 46.72
C LEU A 83 -19.76 15.37 47.93
N GLY A 84 -18.53 14.91 47.69
CA GLY A 84 -17.51 14.77 48.73
C GLY A 84 -16.21 14.19 48.20
N ALA A 85 -15.44 14.99 47.46
CA ALA A 85 -14.08 14.67 47.10
C ALA A 85 -13.16 14.73 48.33
N SER A 86 -12.50 13.61 48.64
CA SER A 86 -11.19 13.60 49.30
C SER A 86 -10.64 12.19 49.28
N ASN A 87 -9.52 12.01 48.59
CA ASN A 87 -8.43 11.08 48.89
C ASN A 87 -7.23 11.70 48.15
N GLY A 88 -6.17 12.21 48.81
CA GLY A 88 -5.52 11.58 49.95
C GLY A 88 -4.67 10.45 49.40
N GLY A 89 -3.37 10.69 49.22
CA GLY A 89 -2.44 9.78 48.55
C GLY A 89 -2.03 8.57 49.38
N CYS A 90 -0.92 8.00 48.89
CA CYS A 90 0.00 7.04 49.52
C CYS A 90 -0.19 5.55 49.13
N ASP A 91 0.82 5.10 48.39
CA ASP A 91 1.62 3.88 48.63
C ASP A 91 1.07 2.50 48.18
N GLU A 92 1.72 2.03 47.11
CA GLU A 92 2.04 0.66 46.64
C GLU A 92 2.32 -0.38 47.75
N PRO A 93 2.43 -1.71 47.52
CA PRO A 93 2.10 -2.62 46.40
C PRO A 93 1.08 -3.71 46.81
N THR A 94 0.56 -4.54 45.88
CA THR A 94 0.42 -6.03 46.00
C THR A 94 -0.39 -6.61 44.84
N CYS A 95 0.12 -7.73 44.35
CA CYS A 95 -0.37 -8.69 43.37
C CYS A 95 -1.85 -9.11 43.55
N TYR A 96 -2.61 -9.29 42.45
CA TYR A 96 -3.14 -10.59 41.98
C TYR A 96 -4.26 -10.44 40.92
N ARG A 97 -4.08 -11.24 39.84
CA ARG A 97 -5.07 -12.13 39.22
C ARG A 97 -6.26 -11.50 38.48
N HIS A 98 -6.26 -11.61 37.15
CA HIS A 98 -7.43 -12.09 36.42
C HIS A 98 -7.02 -13.18 35.42
N SER A 99 -7.77 -14.27 35.47
CA SER A 99 -7.59 -15.53 34.78
C SER A 99 -7.89 -15.39 33.28
N LEU A 100 -6.95 -15.76 32.42
CA LEU A 100 -7.24 -16.01 31.01
C LEU A 100 -7.64 -17.48 30.86
N THR A 101 -8.89 -17.71 30.50
CA THR A 101 -9.42 -19.02 30.14
C THR A 101 -8.94 -19.43 28.75
N THR A 102 -8.31 -20.59 28.69
CA THR A 102 -7.87 -21.33 27.51
C THR A 102 -9.05 -21.63 26.58
N ILE A 103 -8.92 -21.29 25.29
CA ILE A 103 -9.78 -21.85 24.22
C ILE A 103 -8.93 -22.85 23.42
N ASP A 104 -9.43 -24.08 23.41
CA ASP A 104 -8.93 -25.30 22.79
C ASP A 104 -8.99 -25.19 21.25
N GLN A 105 -7.85 -25.36 20.56
CA GLN A 105 -7.82 -25.59 19.12
C GLN A 105 -7.51 -27.06 18.87
N ARG A 106 -8.57 -27.87 18.75
CA ARG A 106 -8.47 -29.27 18.38
C ARG A 106 -8.86 -29.47 16.91
N SER A 107 -7.85 -29.84 16.12
CA SER A 107 -7.87 -30.81 15.02
C SER A 107 -8.65 -30.50 13.72
N ARG A 108 -7.88 -30.32 12.62
CA ARG A 108 -8.01 -31.16 11.42
C ARG A 108 -6.65 -31.33 10.73
N GLN A 109 -5.97 -32.41 11.10
CA GLN A 109 -4.94 -33.05 10.29
C GLN A 109 -5.53 -34.35 9.72
N GLN A 110 -5.58 -34.47 8.40
CA GLN A 110 -5.62 -35.73 7.63
C GLN A 110 -4.80 -35.41 6.36
N GLY A 111 -3.77 -36.12 5.92
CA GLY A 111 -3.21 -37.41 6.31
C GLY A 111 -2.82 -38.15 5.01
N LEU A 112 -1.55 -38.59 4.96
CA LEU A 112 -0.90 -39.45 3.94
C LEU A 112 -0.52 -38.73 2.61
N ASP A 113 0.61 -38.99 1.96
CA ASP A 113 1.51 -40.16 1.99
C ASP A 113 2.93 -39.77 1.52
N LYS A 114 3.95 -40.41 2.12
CA LYS A 114 5.33 -40.37 1.66
C LYS A 114 5.47 -41.34 0.49
N ASN A 115 5.76 -40.83 -0.71
CA ASN A 115 6.57 -41.53 -1.71
C ASN A 115 7.17 -40.52 -2.71
N THR A 116 8.49 -40.43 -2.66
CA THR A 116 9.42 -40.42 -3.80
C THR A 116 9.04 -39.59 -5.05
N VAL A 117 9.76 -38.47 -5.20
CA VAL A 117 10.54 -38.00 -6.38
C VAL A 117 10.52 -36.46 -6.38
N ALA A 118 11.62 -35.85 -5.95
CA ALA A 118 12.07 -34.60 -6.58
C ALA A 118 12.83 -34.99 -7.86
N PRO A 119 12.93 -34.16 -8.91
CA PRO A 119 12.78 -32.69 -8.89
C PRO A 119 11.95 -32.14 -10.08
N PHE A 120 11.36 -30.95 -9.95
CA PHE A 120 11.31 -29.96 -11.05
C PHE A 120 10.61 -28.65 -10.60
N PHE A 121 11.39 -27.56 -10.62
CA PHE A 121 11.01 -26.14 -10.63
C PHE A 121 9.73 -25.72 -9.89
N GLU A 122 9.87 -25.44 -8.59
CA GLU A 122 8.96 -24.48 -7.94
C GLU A 122 9.29 -23.07 -8.48
N ILE A 123 8.36 -22.51 -9.26
CA ILE A 123 8.28 -21.07 -9.47
C ILE A 123 7.77 -20.50 -8.14
N PRO A 124 8.54 -19.63 -7.43
CA PRO A 124 8.07 -19.08 -6.18
C PRO A 124 6.86 -18.17 -6.44
N PRO A 125 5.80 -18.24 -5.61
CA PRO A 125 4.66 -17.35 -5.74
C PRO A 125 5.11 -15.91 -5.46
N ALA A 126 4.74 -14.99 -6.35
CA ALA A 126 5.09 -13.56 -6.32
C ALA A 126 4.77 -12.82 -4.99
N GLY A 127 4.12 -13.46 -4.02
CA GLY A 127 3.85 -12.92 -2.69
C GLY A 127 5.01 -12.95 -1.69
N ALA A 128 6.05 -13.77 -1.92
CA ALA A 128 7.18 -13.88 -0.99
C ALA A 128 8.10 -12.64 -1.02
N LEU A 129 8.38 -12.11 -2.21
CA LEU A 129 9.18 -10.89 -2.38
C LEU A 129 8.47 -9.66 -1.80
N ALA A 130 7.15 -9.54 -1.97
CA ALA A 130 6.37 -8.44 -1.41
C ALA A 130 6.43 -8.41 0.14
N SER A 131 6.41 -9.58 0.80
CA SER A 131 6.52 -9.67 2.27
C SER A 131 7.90 -9.26 2.78
N ASN A 132 8.98 -9.64 2.09
CA ASN A 132 10.34 -9.29 2.46
C ASN A 132 10.63 -7.80 2.25
N MET A 133 10.13 -7.24 1.14
CA MET A 133 10.26 -5.80 0.83
C MET A 133 9.48 -4.94 1.84
N PHE A 134 8.29 -5.38 2.26
CA PHE A 134 7.50 -4.68 3.27
C PHE A 134 8.16 -4.67 4.66
N SER A 135 8.82 -5.77 5.03
CA SER A 135 9.59 -5.88 6.29
C SER A 135 10.79 -4.93 6.31
N THR A 136 11.44 -4.77 5.16
CA THR A 136 12.58 -3.84 4.98
C THR A 136 12.15 -2.38 5.12
N VAL A 137 11.00 -2.00 4.53
CA VAL A 137 10.44 -0.64 4.66
C VAL A 137 10.13 -0.30 6.13
N GLN A 138 9.53 -1.23 6.88
CA GLN A 138 9.22 -1.00 8.29
C GLN A 138 10.46 -0.81 9.17
N HIS A 139 11.59 -1.41 8.79
CA HIS A 139 12.86 -1.22 9.49
C HIS A 139 13.35 0.23 9.37
N TYR A 140 13.37 0.76 8.14
CA TYR A 140 13.85 2.11 7.87
C TYR A 140 12.85 3.22 8.23
N ASP A 141 11.54 2.93 8.26
CA ASP A 141 10.50 3.88 8.71
C ASP A 141 10.70 4.33 10.17
N LYS A 142 11.34 3.49 10.99
CA LYS A 142 11.62 3.76 12.42
C LYS A 142 13.08 4.14 12.69
N ASP A 143 13.92 4.21 11.65
CA ASP A 143 15.34 4.51 11.84
C ASP A 143 15.59 6.02 11.84
N ASP A 144 15.59 6.62 13.03
CA ASP A 144 15.92 8.01 13.26
C ASP A 144 17.41 8.35 12.95
N ARG A 145 18.25 7.35 12.65
CA ARG A 145 19.68 7.54 12.31
C ARG A 145 19.91 7.83 10.83
N LEU A 146 18.87 7.80 9.99
CA LEU A 146 19.00 8.13 8.58
C LEU A 146 19.29 9.63 8.36
N PRO A 147 20.11 9.99 7.35
CA PRO A 147 20.37 11.39 7.04
C PRO A 147 19.08 12.16 6.70
N PRO A 148 18.96 13.44 7.11
CA PRO A 148 17.88 14.31 6.62
C PRO A 148 17.97 14.52 5.11
N VAL A 149 16.83 14.77 4.48
CA VAL A 149 16.78 15.20 3.08
C VAL A 149 17.53 16.53 2.92
N ALA A 150 18.53 16.58 2.04
CA ALA A 150 19.28 17.80 1.80
C ALA A 150 18.51 18.78 0.89
N ALA A 151 18.83 20.07 0.99
CA ALA A 151 18.19 21.09 0.17
C ALA A 151 18.48 20.87 -1.32
N GLY A 152 17.45 20.60 -2.11
CA GLY A 152 17.56 20.33 -3.55
C GLY A 152 17.54 18.85 -3.95
N GLU A 153 17.53 17.92 -2.99
CA GLU A 153 17.38 16.49 -3.29
C GLU A 153 15.91 16.16 -3.60
N SER A 154 15.68 15.55 -4.77
CA SER A 154 14.38 14.91 -5.06
C SER A 154 14.37 13.54 -4.41
N THR A 155 13.40 13.31 -3.54
CA THR A 155 13.26 12.05 -2.80
C THR A 155 11.86 11.48 -2.98
N THR A 156 11.78 10.15 -3.04
CA THR A 156 10.54 9.37 -3.16
C THR A 156 10.31 8.59 -1.86
N LEU A 157 9.05 8.40 -1.45
CA LEU A 157 8.74 7.58 -0.27
C LEU A 157 9.21 6.14 -0.48
N CYS A 158 9.80 5.52 0.55
CA CYS A 158 10.25 4.13 0.46
C CYS A 158 9.15 3.20 -0.03
N ARG A 159 7.93 3.31 0.52
CA ARG A 159 6.77 2.53 0.09
C ARG A 159 6.55 2.60 -1.43
N VAL A 160 6.55 3.82 -1.97
CA VAL A 160 6.36 4.07 -3.41
C VAL A 160 7.55 3.55 -4.22
N ALA A 161 8.77 3.75 -3.73
CA ALA A 161 9.98 3.28 -4.39
C ALA A 161 10.00 1.75 -4.54
N TYR A 162 9.65 1.01 -3.49
CA TYR A 162 9.58 -0.44 -3.52
C TYR A 162 8.43 -0.97 -4.40
N GLU A 163 7.30 -0.28 -4.46
CA GLU A 163 6.23 -0.59 -5.42
C GLU A 163 6.75 -0.48 -6.87
N ILE A 164 7.45 0.61 -7.20
CA ILE A 164 8.05 0.80 -8.52
C ILE A 164 9.06 -0.32 -8.83
N ILE A 165 9.95 -0.64 -7.88
CA ILE A 165 10.95 -1.70 -8.06
C ILE A 165 10.26 -3.05 -8.29
N SER A 166 9.21 -3.38 -7.53
CA SER A 166 8.48 -4.64 -7.68
C SER A 166 7.86 -4.80 -9.08
N GLN A 167 7.42 -3.71 -9.70
CA GLN A 167 6.83 -3.72 -11.03
C GLN A 167 7.89 -3.90 -12.13
N HIS A 168 9.09 -3.36 -11.91
CA HIS A 168 10.18 -3.42 -12.88
C HIS A 168 11.11 -4.63 -12.68
N ASN A 169 11.04 -5.31 -11.54
CA ASN A 169 11.87 -6.48 -11.23
C ASN A 169 11.37 -7.78 -11.88
N THR A 170 11.29 -7.78 -13.21
CA THR A 170 10.92 -8.96 -14.01
C THR A 170 12.03 -10.02 -14.05
N THR A 171 13.28 -9.61 -13.80
CA THR A 171 14.48 -10.47 -13.77
C THR A 171 14.61 -11.24 -12.45
N GLY A 172 13.85 -10.88 -11.41
CA GLY A 172 13.85 -11.57 -10.12
C GLY A 172 15.09 -11.28 -9.27
N VAL A 173 15.60 -10.04 -9.31
CA VAL A 173 16.70 -9.59 -8.44
C VAL A 173 16.29 -9.70 -6.98
N GLU A 174 17.20 -10.23 -6.15
CA GLU A 174 16.94 -10.49 -4.73
C GLU A 174 16.75 -9.21 -3.92
N SER A 175 15.92 -9.32 -2.88
CA SER A 175 15.57 -8.21 -1.98
C SER A 175 16.79 -7.56 -1.31
N SER A 176 17.80 -8.36 -0.97
CA SER A 176 19.04 -7.92 -0.32
C SER A 176 19.94 -7.10 -1.26
N GLU A 177 19.99 -7.44 -2.54
CA GLU A 177 20.76 -6.69 -3.55
C GLU A 177 20.10 -5.34 -3.86
N ILE A 178 18.77 -5.32 -3.92
CA ILE A 178 17.97 -4.10 -4.03
C ILE A 178 18.27 -3.19 -2.83
N GLU A 179 18.21 -3.73 -1.61
CA GLU A 179 18.46 -2.96 -0.39
C GLU A 179 19.88 -2.39 -0.36
N GLN A 180 20.91 -3.18 -0.68
CA GLN A 180 22.29 -2.72 -0.73
C GLN A 180 22.48 -1.55 -1.69
N CYS A 181 21.72 -1.52 -2.78
CA CYS A 181 21.83 -0.47 -3.79
C CYS A 181 21.05 0.79 -3.45
N LEU A 182 19.93 0.66 -2.75
CA LEU A 182 19.17 1.81 -2.25
C LEU A 182 19.76 2.40 -0.96
N ARG A 183 20.54 1.61 -0.21
CA ARG A 183 21.15 2.00 1.06
C ARG A 183 21.79 3.39 1.09
N PRO A 184 22.63 3.80 0.12
CA PRO A 184 23.22 5.14 0.10
C PRO A 184 22.18 6.27 -0.10
N GLY A 185 21.03 5.95 -0.68
CA GLY A 185 19.96 6.90 -1.00
C GLY A 185 18.92 7.06 0.08
N PHE A 186 18.93 6.26 1.16
CA PHE A 186 17.92 6.40 2.21
C PHE A 186 18.04 7.74 2.94
N ARG A 187 16.89 8.33 3.21
CA ARG A 187 16.70 9.58 3.95
C ARG A 187 15.55 9.39 4.94
N ARG A 188 15.64 10.06 6.09
CA ARG A 188 14.53 10.07 7.05
C ARG A 188 13.35 10.92 6.54
N ALA A 189 12.20 10.73 7.18
CA ALA A 189 10.98 11.48 6.91
C ALA A 189 11.19 13.01 7.02
N THR A 190 10.59 13.77 6.10
CA THR A 190 10.60 15.24 6.17
C THR A 190 9.60 15.74 7.20
N ARG A 191 8.45 15.07 7.32
CA ARG A 191 7.44 15.31 8.37
C ARG A 191 7.21 14.06 9.20
N ARG A 192 6.79 14.26 10.46
CA ARG A 192 6.43 13.13 11.34
C ARG A 192 5.32 12.30 10.71
N GLY A 193 5.54 10.99 10.61
CA GLY A 193 4.56 10.02 10.09
C GLY A 193 4.64 9.76 8.58
N GLU A 194 5.52 10.42 7.82
CA GLU A 194 5.66 10.16 6.37
C GLU A 194 6.45 8.88 6.05
N GLY A 195 7.27 8.40 6.98
CA GLY A 195 8.13 7.23 6.78
C GLY A 195 9.41 7.55 6.01
N CYS A 196 10.22 6.52 5.75
CA CYS A 196 11.51 6.68 5.10
C CYS A 196 11.35 7.11 3.65
N ARG A 197 12.41 7.74 3.14
CA ARG A 197 12.50 8.22 1.76
C ARG A 197 13.78 7.68 1.13
N VAL A 198 13.80 7.68 -0.19
CA VAL A 198 14.98 7.33 -0.98
C VAL A 198 15.22 8.39 -2.05
N GLU A 199 16.47 8.69 -2.34
CA GLU A 199 16.86 9.60 -3.41
C GLU A 199 16.37 9.08 -4.77
N THR A 200 15.69 9.95 -5.52
CA THR A 200 15.04 9.59 -6.78
C THR A 200 16.05 9.17 -7.86
N THR A 201 17.24 9.78 -7.87
CA THR A 201 18.35 9.45 -8.77
C THR A 201 18.82 8.00 -8.61
N ILE A 202 19.02 7.57 -7.36
CA ILE A 202 19.47 6.21 -7.01
C ILE A 202 18.38 5.19 -7.33
N LEU A 203 17.11 5.53 -7.08
CA LEU A 203 15.97 4.67 -7.44
C LEU A 203 15.95 4.37 -8.94
N TYR A 204 16.06 5.39 -9.79
CA TYR A 204 16.03 5.18 -11.24
C TYR A 204 17.29 4.50 -11.77
N ALA A 205 18.47 4.80 -11.21
CA ALA A 205 19.69 4.07 -11.54
C ALA A 205 19.57 2.56 -11.25
N LEU A 206 18.88 2.19 -10.18
CA LEU A 206 18.57 0.79 -9.88
C LEU A 206 17.60 0.19 -10.91
N ILE A 207 16.54 0.90 -11.27
CA ILE A 207 15.54 0.44 -12.25
C ILE A 207 16.20 0.17 -13.61
N ASP A 208 17.06 1.07 -14.07
CA ASP A 208 17.82 0.91 -15.33
C ASP A 208 18.73 -0.33 -15.31
N ARG A 209 19.28 -0.68 -14.15
CA ARG A 209 20.10 -1.89 -13.99
C ARG A 209 19.29 -3.18 -13.99
N ILE A 210 18.10 -3.16 -13.41
CA ILE A 210 17.21 -4.34 -13.30
C ILE A 210 16.55 -4.65 -14.64
N ASN A 211 16.26 -3.62 -15.45
CA ASN A 211 15.63 -3.74 -16.76
C ASN A 211 16.38 -2.92 -17.82
N PRO A 212 17.57 -3.38 -18.26
CA PRO A 212 18.32 -2.72 -19.33
C PRO A 212 17.53 -2.85 -20.65
N VAL A 213 17.28 -1.71 -21.29
CA VAL A 213 16.61 -1.62 -22.61
C VAL A 213 17.46 -2.28 -23.70
#